data_AF-Q56WI1-F1
#
_entry.id   AF-Q56WI1-F1
#
_cell.length_a   1.000
_cell.length_b   1.000
_cell.length_c   1.000
_cell.angle_alpha   90.00
_cell.angle_beta   90.00
_cell.angle_gamma   90.00
#
_symmetry.space_group_name_H-M   'P 1'
#
loop_
_entity.id
_entity.type
_entity.pdbx_description
1 polymer ?
#
loop_
_entity_poly.entity_id
_entity_poly.type
_entity_poly.pdbx_seq_one_letter_code
_entity_poly.pdbx_strand_id
1 'polypeptide(L)'
;MLGAMAFTVSLWVFGEAIGIASVVSAMIGLSTLLLLGVVNWDDCLSDKSAWDSLTWFAVLIGMAGQLTNLGVVAWMSDCVAKLLQSLSLTWPASFIILQACYLLIHYLFASQTGHAGALYPPFLAMQIAAGVPGVLAALCLAFNNNLSGALAHYSGGPAALYYGAGYVDLRDMFRVGFVMALVQAIIWGGVGSFWWKFLGLY
;
A
#
# COMPACT_ATOMS: atom_id res chain seq x y z
N MET A 1 -0.04 -30.12 7.73
CA MET A 1 0.41 -28.83 7.17
C MET A 1 -0.14 -28.55 5.78
N LEU A 2 0.22 -29.31 4.74
CA LEU A 2 -0.19 -29.04 3.34
C LEU A 2 -1.71 -28.94 3.13
N GLY A 3 -2.50 -29.82 3.74
CA GLY A 3 -3.97 -29.77 3.62
C GLY A 3 -4.58 -28.51 4.21
N ALA A 4 -4.10 -28.07 5.38
CA ALA A 4 -4.54 -26.83 6.00
C ALA A 4 -4.16 -25.60 5.15
N MET A 5 -2.95 -25.59 4.58
CA MET A 5 -2.52 -24.53 3.67
C MET A 5 -3.35 -24.49 2.38
N ALA A 6 -3.61 -25.63 1.74
CA ALA A 6 -4.44 -25.71 0.55
C ALA A 6 -5.87 -25.23 0.82
N PHE A 7 -6.41 -25.56 2.00
CA PHE A 7 -7.71 -25.07 2.44
C PHE A 7 -7.72 -23.55 2.63
N THR A 8 -6.73 -22.98 3.33
CA THR A 8 -6.60 -21.52 3.50
C THR A 8 -6.45 -20.79 2.17
N VAL A 9 -5.62 -21.31 1.25
CA VAL A 9 -5.45 -20.72 -0.08
C VAL A 9 -6.77 -20.76 -0.87
N SER A 10 -7.52 -21.86 -0.79
CA SER A 10 -8.84 -21.96 -1.41
C SER A 10 -9.80 -20.91 -0.86
N LEU A 11 -9.76 -20.64 0.46
CA LEU A 11 -10.54 -19.57 1.08
C LEU A 11 -10.07 -18.16 0.67
N TRP A 12 -8.80 -17.96 0.32
CA TRP A 12 -8.36 -16.67 -0.24
C TRP A 12 -8.79 -16.48 -1.69
N VAL A 13 -8.90 -17.55 -2.48
CA VAL A 13 -9.34 -17.47 -3.87
C VAL A 13 -10.87 -17.34 -3.97
N PHE A 14 -11.62 -18.11 -3.19
CA PHE A 14 -13.07 -18.21 -3.32
C PHE A 14 -13.85 -17.57 -2.15
N GLY A 15 -13.17 -17.11 -1.10
CA GLY A 15 -13.81 -16.61 0.12
C GLY A 15 -14.74 -15.44 -0.12
N GLU A 16 -14.37 -14.51 -1.00
CA GLU A 16 -15.20 -13.34 -1.32
C GLU A 16 -16.58 -13.75 -1.87
N ALA A 17 -16.64 -14.78 -2.71
CA ALA A 17 -17.89 -15.28 -3.29
C ALA A 17 -18.86 -15.87 -2.26
N ILE A 18 -18.35 -16.26 -1.09
CA ILE A 18 -19.11 -16.84 0.04
C ILE A 18 -19.11 -15.92 1.27
N GLY A 19 -18.67 -14.66 1.13
CA GLY A 19 -18.70 -13.66 2.21
C GLY A 19 -17.63 -13.83 3.29
N ILE A 20 -16.57 -14.60 3.02
CA ILE A 20 -15.44 -14.80 3.94
C ILE A 20 -14.33 -13.80 3.62
N ALA A 21 -14.07 -12.89 4.58
CA ALA A 21 -12.98 -11.94 4.48
C ALA A 21 -11.60 -12.62 4.62
N SER A 22 -10.58 -12.08 3.95
CA SER A 22 -9.21 -12.64 3.93
C SER A 22 -8.61 -12.87 5.32
N VAL A 23 -8.88 -11.96 6.28
CA VAL A 23 -8.44 -12.11 7.69
C VAL A 23 -9.09 -13.32 8.35
N VAL A 24 -10.38 -13.57 8.08
CA VAL A 24 -11.10 -14.73 8.60
C VAL A 24 -10.53 -16.02 8.01
N SER A 25 -10.20 -16.03 6.70
CA SER A 25 -9.53 -17.16 6.05
C SER A 25 -8.20 -17.52 6.74
N ALA A 26 -7.39 -16.52 7.09
CA ALA A 26 -6.14 -16.71 7.82
C ALA A 26 -6.36 -17.28 9.23
N MET A 27 -7.35 -16.77 9.97
CA MET A 27 -7.72 -17.28 11.30
C MET A 27 -8.21 -18.72 11.24
N ILE A 28 -9.06 -19.07 10.28
CA ILE A 28 -9.50 -20.45 10.05
C ILE A 28 -8.30 -21.36 9.75
N GLY A 29 -7.35 -20.90 8.94
CA GLY A 29 -6.11 -21.61 8.67
C GLY A 29 -5.30 -21.93 9.92
N LEU A 30 -5.04 -20.91 10.75
CA LEU A 30 -4.33 -21.06 12.02
C LEU A 30 -5.08 -21.99 13.00
N SER A 31 -6.40 -21.81 13.14
CA SER A 31 -7.23 -22.68 13.98
C SER A 31 -7.19 -24.13 13.52
N THR A 32 -7.20 -24.37 12.20
CA THR A 32 -7.10 -25.72 11.63
C THR A 32 -5.73 -26.34 11.95
N LEU A 33 -4.65 -25.58 11.85
CA LEU A 33 -3.31 -26.05 12.21
C LEU A 33 -3.19 -26.42 13.70
N LEU A 34 -3.77 -25.61 14.59
CA LEU A 34 -3.81 -25.86 16.03
C LEU A 34 -4.66 -27.09 16.38
N LEU A 35 -5.86 -27.21 15.80
CA LEU A 35 -6.77 -28.35 16.04
C LEU A 35 -6.18 -29.68 15.56
N LEU A 36 -5.42 -29.66 14.47
CA LEU A 36 -4.74 -30.84 13.94
C LEU A 36 -3.41 -31.15 14.65
N GLY A 37 -2.98 -30.32 15.62
CA GLY A 37 -1.71 -30.48 16.33
C GLY A 37 -0.47 -30.35 15.43
N VAL A 38 -0.61 -29.68 14.28
CA VAL A 38 0.51 -29.44 13.35
C VAL A 38 1.41 -28.31 13.86
N VAL A 39 0.80 -27.34 14.53
CA VAL A 39 1.44 -26.22 15.22
C VAL A 39 0.87 -26.21 16.63
N ASN A 40 1.70 -26.01 17.64
CA ASN A 40 1.27 -25.88 19.02
C ASN A 40 1.17 -24.41 19.42
N TRP A 41 0.45 -24.13 20.51
CA TRP A 41 0.29 -22.76 20.99
C TRP A 41 1.62 -22.10 21.37
N ASP A 42 2.55 -22.87 21.92
CA ASP A 42 3.90 -22.39 22.26
C ASP A 42 4.70 -21.96 21.03
N ASP A 43 4.49 -22.58 19.87
CA ASP A 43 5.10 -22.16 18.60
C ASP A 43 4.58 -20.76 18.21
N CYS A 44 3.27 -20.52 18.35
CA CYS A 44 2.67 -19.21 18.11
C CYS A 44 3.16 -18.13 19.08
N LEU A 45 3.35 -18.47 20.36
CA LEU A 45 3.86 -17.54 21.36
C LEU A 45 5.34 -17.21 21.16
N SER A 46 6.12 -18.17 20.66
CA SER A 46 7.56 -18.00 20.45
C SER A 46 7.92 -17.36 19.10
N ASP A 47 6.97 -17.18 18.18
CA ASP A 47 7.17 -16.48 16.90
C ASP A 47 7.30 -14.96 17.09
N LYS A 48 8.51 -14.54 17.48
CA LYS A 48 8.85 -13.12 17.70
C LYS A 48 8.63 -12.26 16.45
N SER A 49 8.77 -12.81 15.26
CA SER A 49 8.61 -12.05 14.01
C SER A 49 7.15 -11.66 13.78
N ALA A 50 6.23 -12.57 14.05
CA ALA A 50 4.79 -12.29 13.98
C ALA A 50 4.38 -11.22 15.01
N TRP A 51 4.84 -11.32 16.26
CA TRP A 51 4.54 -10.35 17.32
C TRP A 51 5.15 -8.97 17.07
N ASP A 52 6.38 -8.92 16.58
CA ASP A 52 7.05 -7.67 16.21
C ASP A 52 6.28 -6.95 15.10
N SER A 53 5.94 -7.69 14.04
CA SER A 53 5.14 -7.17 12.93
C SER A 53 3.77 -6.66 13.40
N LEU A 54 3.04 -7.44 14.19
CA LEU A 54 1.72 -7.05 14.72
C LEU A 54 1.80 -5.76 15.53
N THR A 55 2.77 -5.66 16.44
CA THR A 55 2.95 -4.49 17.31
C THR A 55 3.31 -3.26 16.50
N TRP A 56 4.24 -3.40 15.55
CA TRP A 56 4.70 -2.30 14.70
C TRP A 56 3.57 -1.76 13.81
N PHE A 57 2.83 -2.64 13.12
CA PHE A 57 1.70 -2.23 12.28
C PHE A 57 0.55 -1.62 13.10
N ALA A 58 0.23 -2.17 14.27
CA ALA A 58 -0.86 -1.66 15.12
C ALA A 58 -0.61 -0.21 15.55
N VAL A 59 0.61 0.10 16.02
CA VAL A 59 0.97 1.46 16.45
C VAL A 59 0.97 2.42 15.26
N LEU A 60 1.57 2.04 14.13
CA LEU A 60 1.71 2.94 12.97
C LEU A 60 0.37 3.23 12.29
N ILE A 61 -0.48 2.21 12.12
CA ILE A 61 -1.84 2.39 11.59
C ILE A 61 -2.68 3.23 12.56
N GLY A 62 -2.56 2.99 13.87
CA GLY A 62 -3.24 3.78 14.90
C GLY A 62 -2.87 5.27 14.86
N MET A 63 -1.57 5.61 14.78
CA MET A 63 -1.10 6.99 14.68
C MET A 63 -1.53 7.66 13.37
N ALA A 64 -1.44 6.96 12.24
CA ALA A 64 -1.90 7.46 10.95
C ALA A 64 -3.42 7.77 10.96
N GLY A 65 -4.20 6.91 11.60
CA GLY A 65 -5.63 7.14 11.82
C GLY A 65 -5.91 8.40 12.64
N GLN A 66 -5.15 8.64 13.72
CA GLN A 66 -5.29 9.86 14.54
C GLN A 66 -4.90 11.13 13.77
N LEU A 67 -3.82 11.12 12.99
CA LEU A 67 -3.45 12.25 12.12
C LEU A 67 -4.56 12.61 11.13
N THR A 68 -5.24 11.60 10.60
CA THR A 68 -6.39 11.78 9.70
C THR A 68 -7.58 12.36 10.47
N ASN A 69 -7.94 11.78 11.61
CA ASN A 69 -9.08 12.22 12.44
C ASN A 69 -8.91 13.64 13.00
N LEU A 70 -7.68 14.04 13.33
CA LEU A 70 -7.34 15.39 13.80
C LEU A 70 -7.32 16.42 12.66
N GLY A 71 -7.53 16.01 11.41
CA GLY A 71 -7.60 16.90 10.25
C GLY A 71 -6.24 17.38 9.73
N VAL A 72 -5.12 16.86 10.27
CA VAL A 72 -3.77 17.24 9.83
C VAL A 72 -3.55 16.90 8.36
N VAL A 73 -4.02 15.72 7.95
CA VAL A 73 -3.94 15.25 6.56
C VAL A 73 -4.74 16.15 5.61
N ALA A 74 -5.95 16.55 6.00
CA ALA A 74 -6.78 17.45 5.22
C ALA A 74 -6.15 18.85 5.10
N TRP A 75 -5.68 19.41 6.21
CA TRP A 75 -4.99 20.70 6.24
C TRP A 75 -3.75 20.73 5.35
N MET A 76 -2.90 19.69 5.44
CA MET A 76 -1.70 19.58 4.60
C MET A 76 -2.06 19.49 3.11
N SER A 77 -3.12 18.75 2.79
CA SER A 77 -3.61 18.61 1.41
C SER A 77 -4.13 19.93 0.86
N ASP A 78 -4.85 20.72 1.66
CA ASP A 78 -5.31 22.06 1.27
C ASP A 78 -4.14 23.02 1.01
N CYS A 79 -3.07 22.95 1.81
CA CYS A 79 -1.85 23.73 1.58
C CYS A 79 -1.20 23.38 0.24
N VAL A 80 -1.07 22.09 -0.07
CA VAL A 80 -0.50 21.62 -1.35
C VAL A 80 -1.40 22.01 -2.53
N ALA A 81 -2.73 21.89 -2.39
CA ALA A 81 -3.68 22.28 -3.42
C ALA A 81 -3.56 23.78 -3.77
N LYS A 82 -3.51 24.65 -2.74
CA LYS A 82 -3.33 26.10 -2.92
C LYS A 82 -2.00 26.44 -3.57
N LEU A 83 -0.92 25.75 -3.18
CA LEU A 83 0.39 25.92 -3.80
C LEU A 83 0.34 25.56 -5.30
N LEU A 84 -0.22 24.40 -5.65
CA LEU A 84 -0.34 23.99 -7.05
C LEU A 84 -1.19 24.93 -7.88
N GLN A 85 -2.29 25.46 -7.32
CA GLN A 85 -3.11 26.48 -7.96
C GLN A 85 -2.33 27.78 -8.20
N SER A 86 -1.51 28.20 -7.23
CA SER A 86 -0.70 29.42 -7.34
C SER A 86 0.37 29.33 -8.44
N LEU A 87 0.83 28.12 -8.75
CA LEU A 87 1.82 27.87 -9.80
C LEU A 87 1.23 27.90 -11.22
N SER A 88 -0.10 27.99 -11.38
CA SER A 88 -0.79 28.03 -12.68
C SER A 88 -0.35 26.92 -13.65
N LEU A 89 -0.08 25.73 -13.10
CA LEU A 89 0.39 24.56 -13.85
C LEU A 89 -0.74 23.96 -14.68
N THR A 90 -0.38 23.38 -15.82
CA THR A 90 -1.29 22.54 -16.61
C THR A 90 -1.65 21.28 -15.83
N TRP A 91 -2.85 20.74 -16.04
CA TRP A 91 -3.30 19.53 -15.35
C TRP A 91 -2.32 18.34 -15.47
N PRO A 92 -1.62 18.09 -16.60
CA PRO A 92 -0.66 16.98 -16.69
C PRO A 92 0.57 17.20 -15.79
N ALA A 93 1.05 18.45 -15.67
CA ALA A 93 2.16 18.77 -14.79
C ALA A 93 1.78 18.58 -13.31
N SER A 94 0.61 19.10 -12.91
CA SER A 94 0.06 18.89 -11.56
C SER A 94 -0.16 17.42 -11.25
N PHE A 95 -0.64 16.65 -12.22
CA PHE A 95 -0.82 15.20 -12.10
C PHE A 95 0.50 14.48 -11.80
N ILE A 96 1.55 14.73 -12.59
CA ILE A 96 2.86 14.08 -12.40
C ILE A 96 3.44 14.44 -11.03
N ILE A 97 3.37 15.71 -10.63
CA ILE A 97 3.87 16.17 -9.33
C ILE A 97 3.10 15.48 -8.20
N LEU A 98 1.77 15.45 -8.25
CA LEU A 98 0.94 14.82 -7.23
C LEU A 98 1.19 13.31 -7.14
N GLN A 99 1.37 12.62 -8.27
CA GLN A 99 1.70 11.19 -8.28
C GLN A 99 3.09 10.91 -7.69
N ALA A 100 4.09 11.73 -8.03
CA ALA A 100 5.43 11.61 -7.46
C ALA A 100 5.42 11.89 -5.94
N CYS A 101 4.71 12.94 -5.50
CA CYS A 101 4.55 13.25 -4.09
C CYS A 101 3.86 12.12 -3.33
N TYR A 102 2.79 11.53 -3.89
CA TYR A 102 2.09 10.40 -3.29
C TYR A 102 3.01 9.20 -3.10
N LEU A 103 3.80 8.85 -4.13
CA LEU A 103 4.76 7.75 -4.05
C LEU A 103 5.83 8.02 -2.99
N LEU A 104 6.42 9.22 -2.98
CA LEU A 104 7.53 9.57 -2.08
C LEU A 104 7.11 9.75 -0.63
N ILE A 105 5.92 10.29 -0.37
CA ILE A 105 5.39 10.42 1.00
C ILE A 105 5.24 9.05 1.65
N HIS A 106 5.11 7.98 0.87
CA HIS A 106 5.07 6.64 1.41
C HIS A 106 6.33 6.26 2.21
N TYR A 107 7.48 6.90 2.02
CA TYR A 107 8.64 6.73 2.92
C TYR A 107 8.31 7.08 4.39
N LEU A 108 7.26 7.87 4.63
CA LEU A 108 6.77 8.24 5.96
C LEU A 108 5.68 7.30 6.49
N PHE A 109 5.26 6.30 5.70
CA PHE A 109 4.21 5.36 6.05
C PHE A 109 4.75 3.93 6.08
N ALA A 110 4.38 3.19 7.12
CA ALA A 110 4.70 1.77 7.23
C ALA A 110 3.59 0.84 6.72
N SER A 111 2.57 1.37 6.04
CA SER A 111 1.45 0.56 5.60
C SER A 111 0.83 1.16 4.34
N GLN A 112 0.69 0.35 3.28
CA GLN A 112 -0.08 0.77 2.09
C GLN A 112 -1.54 1.03 2.42
N THR A 113 -2.12 0.25 3.33
CA THR A 113 -3.52 0.44 3.74
C THR A 113 -3.67 1.73 4.53
N GLY A 114 -2.75 2.00 5.47
CA GLY A 114 -2.73 3.26 6.23
C GLY A 114 -2.47 4.48 5.33
N HIS A 115 -1.55 4.34 4.38
CA HIS A 115 -1.23 5.37 3.40
C HIS A 115 -2.42 5.69 2.49
N ALA A 116 -3.08 4.68 1.93
CA ALA A 116 -4.30 4.86 1.15
C ALA A 116 -5.43 5.47 1.98
N GLY A 117 -5.68 4.95 3.19
CA GLY A 117 -6.73 5.45 4.06
C GLY A 117 -6.57 6.94 4.40
N ALA A 118 -5.34 7.40 4.62
CA ALA A 118 -5.06 8.79 4.92
C ALA A 118 -5.03 9.68 3.66
N LEU A 119 -4.24 9.31 2.65
CA LEU A 119 -3.85 10.23 1.58
C LEU A 119 -4.60 10.02 0.27
N TYR A 120 -5.24 8.87 0.04
CA TYR A 120 -5.92 8.64 -1.23
C TYR A 120 -7.06 9.64 -1.47
N PRO A 121 -8.03 9.83 -0.54
CA PRO A 121 -9.12 10.79 -0.77
C PRO A 121 -8.65 12.23 -1.05
N PRO A 122 -7.74 12.84 -0.26
CA PRO A 122 -7.32 14.20 -0.53
C PRO A 122 -6.48 14.33 -1.80
N PHE A 123 -5.61 13.37 -2.14
CA PHE A 123 -4.85 13.43 -3.40
C PHE A 123 -5.76 13.30 -4.62
N LEU A 124 -6.81 12.47 -4.53
CA LEU A 124 -7.81 12.37 -5.59
C LEU A 124 -8.55 13.70 -5.75
N ALA A 125 -8.97 14.34 -4.65
CA ALA A 125 -9.63 15.64 -4.69
C ALA A 125 -8.72 16.73 -5.31
N MET A 126 -7.43 16.74 -4.95
CA MET A 126 -6.45 17.67 -5.54
C MET A 126 -6.27 17.45 -7.04
N GLN A 127 -6.20 16.21 -7.50
CA GLN A 127 -6.08 15.90 -8.93
C GLN A 127 -7.33 16.33 -9.71
N ILE A 128 -8.53 16.07 -9.18
CA ILE A 128 -9.79 16.52 -9.80
C ILE A 128 -9.85 18.05 -9.85
N ALA A 129 -9.47 18.74 -8.77
CA ALA A 129 -9.43 20.20 -8.71
C ALA A 129 -8.40 20.81 -9.69
N ALA A 130 -7.33 20.08 -10.00
CA ALA A 130 -6.34 20.46 -11.01
C ALA A 130 -6.79 20.18 -12.45
N GLY A 131 -7.98 19.59 -12.66
CA GLY A 131 -8.53 19.28 -13.99
C GLY A 131 -8.13 17.91 -14.55
N VAL A 132 -7.59 17.00 -13.73
CA VAL A 132 -7.27 15.63 -14.15
C VAL A 132 -8.56 14.83 -14.38
N PRO A 133 -8.68 14.03 -15.46
CA PRO A 133 -9.81 13.12 -15.64
C PRO A 133 -9.96 12.17 -14.42
N GLY A 134 -11.18 12.09 -13.86
CA GLY A 134 -11.40 11.41 -12.57
C GLY A 134 -11.03 9.92 -12.56
N VAL A 135 -11.32 9.19 -13.65
CA VAL A 135 -10.96 7.76 -13.78
C VAL A 135 -9.45 7.57 -13.81
N LEU A 136 -8.74 8.40 -14.59
CA LEU A 136 -7.27 8.41 -14.65
C LEU A 136 -6.66 8.67 -13.27
N ALA A 137 -7.15 9.70 -12.57
CA ALA A 137 -6.67 10.06 -11.24
C ALA A 137 -6.85 8.92 -10.22
N ALA A 138 -8.05 8.33 -10.18
CA ALA A 138 -8.37 7.24 -9.26
C ALA A 138 -7.52 5.99 -9.54
N LEU A 139 -7.48 5.53 -10.79
CA LEU A 139 -6.71 4.34 -11.16
C LEU A 139 -5.21 4.54 -10.91
N CYS A 140 -4.64 5.67 -11.32
CA CYS A 140 -3.22 5.92 -11.10
C CYS A 140 -2.86 6.00 -9.62
N LEU A 141 -3.69 6.62 -8.77
CA LEU A 141 -3.46 6.61 -7.32
C LEU A 141 -3.53 5.18 -6.76
N ALA A 142 -4.49 4.38 -7.21
CA ALA A 142 -4.65 3.00 -6.74
C ALA A 142 -3.44 2.14 -7.11
N PHE A 143 -2.94 2.25 -8.34
CA PHE A 143 -1.73 1.54 -8.76
C PHE A 143 -0.49 2.08 -8.06
N ASN A 144 -0.34 3.41 -7.94
CA ASN A 144 0.78 4.02 -7.24
C ASN A 144 0.87 3.53 -5.78
N ASN A 145 -0.26 3.42 -5.08
CA ASN A 145 -0.31 2.84 -3.73
C ASN A 145 0.14 1.37 -3.67
N ASN A 146 -0.02 0.59 -4.73
CA ASN A 146 0.52 -0.76 -4.78
C ASN A 146 2.03 -0.75 -5.07
N LEU A 147 2.48 0.16 -5.95
CA LEU A 147 3.87 0.30 -6.35
C LEU A 147 4.77 0.81 -5.21
N SER A 148 4.23 1.63 -4.30
CA SER A 148 4.94 2.06 -3.09
C SER A 148 5.39 0.91 -2.19
N GLY A 149 4.86 -0.30 -2.37
CA GLY A 149 5.25 -1.51 -1.63
C GLY A 149 6.73 -1.88 -1.80
N ALA A 150 7.38 -1.41 -2.86
CA ALA A 150 8.78 -1.70 -3.15
C ALA A 150 9.78 -0.68 -2.55
N LEU A 151 9.31 0.42 -1.92
CA LEU A 151 10.18 1.56 -1.59
C LEU A 151 11.12 1.31 -0.40
N ALA A 152 10.61 0.69 0.66
CA ALA A 152 11.31 0.47 1.91
C ALA A 152 10.91 -0.87 2.53
N HIS A 153 11.76 -1.37 3.43
CA HIS A 153 11.51 -2.60 4.19
C HIS A 153 10.19 -2.59 4.98
N TYR A 154 9.69 -1.42 5.40
CA TYR A 154 8.43 -1.29 6.12
C TYR A 154 7.24 -0.90 5.22
N SER A 155 7.40 -0.81 3.90
CA SER A 155 6.33 -0.30 3.02
C SER A 155 5.05 -1.16 3.01
N GLY A 156 5.11 -2.39 3.49
CA GLY A 156 3.94 -3.22 3.71
C GLY A 156 4.31 -4.58 4.30
N GLY A 157 3.29 -5.39 4.59
CA GLY A 157 3.47 -6.73 5.17
C GLY A 157 4.51 -7.59 4.43
N PRO A 158 4.42 -7.74 3.09
CA PRO A 158 5.39 -8.52 2.33
C PRO A 158 6.82 -7.98 2.43
N ALA A 159 7.01 -6.65 2.33
CA ALA A 159 8.33 -6.04 2.41
C ALA A 159 8.98 -6.26 3.78
N ALA A 160 8.20 -6.15 4.86
CA ALA A 160 8.67 -6.39 6.22
C ALA A 160 9.07 -7.86 6.42
N LEU A 161 8.28 -8.79 5.88
CA LEU A 161 8.58 -10.22 5.93
C LEU A 161 9.88 -10.57 5.17
N TYR A 162 10.05 -10.03 3.96
CA TYR A 162 11.26 -10.29 3.17
C TYR A 162 12.51 -9.71 3.82
N TYR A 163 12.43 -8.51 4.38
CA TYR A 163 13.55 -7.92 5.12
C TYR A 163 13.85 -8.69 6.42
N GLY A 164 12.81 -9.10 7.15
CA GLY A 164 12.92 -9.87 8.39
C GLY A 164 13.60 -11.23 8.22
N ALA A 165 13.67 -11.77 6.99
CA ALA A 165 14.38 -13.00 6.69
C ALA A 165 15.92 -12.87 6.78
N GLY A 166 16.47 -11.64 6.84
CA GLY A 166 17.89 -11.40 7.10
C GLY A 166 18.83 -11.60 5.91
N TYR A 167 18.30 -11.77 4.69
CA TYR A 167 19.09 -11.98 3.47
C TYR A 167 19.52 -10.69 2.76
N VAL A 168 18.95 -9.54 3.11
CA VAL A 168 19.16 -8.27 2.40
C VAL A 168 19.47 -7.16 3.39
N ASP A 169 20.53 -6.41 3.11
CA ASP A 169 20.93 -5.27 3.92
C ASP A 169 19.96 -4.09 3.77
N LEU A 170 19.83 -3.30 4.86
CA LEU A 170 18.96 -2.12 4.89
C LEU A 170 19.29 -1.11 3.78
N ARG A 171 20.58 -0.91 3.50
CA ARG A 171 21.04 0.01 2.44
C ARG A 171 20.55 -0.44 1.07
N ASP A 172 20.60 -1.74 0.80
CA ASP A 172 20.19 -2.29 -0.49
C ASP A 172 18.68 -2.25 -0.65
N MET A 173 17.90 -2.46 0.42
CA MET A 173 16.45 -2.26 0.41
C MET A 173 16.06 -0.86 -0.08
N PHE A 174 16.67 0.20 0.47
CA PHE A 174 16.38 1.57 0.03
C PHE A 174 16.90 1.87 -1.38
N ARG A 175 18.13 1.42 -1.70
CA ARG A 175 18.73 1.67 -3.01
C ARG A 175 17.95 0.99 -4.13
N VAL A 176 17.66 -0.31 -3.98
CA VAL A 176 16.89 -1.09 -4.95
C VAL A 176 15.46 -0.58 -5.01
N GLY A 177 14.85 -0.27 -3.86
CA GLY A 177 13.49 0.29 -3.81
C GLY A 177 13.35 1.59 -4.59
N PHE A 178 14.31 2.52 -4.44
CA PHE A 178 14.33 3.76 -5.22
C PHE A 178 14.53 3.51 -6.72
N VAL A 179 15.45 2.61 -7.11
CA VAL A 179 15.64 2.24 -8.52
C VAL A 179 14.36 1.61 -9.09
N MET A 180 13.70 0.73 -8.34
CA MET A 180 12.45 0.11 -8.75
C MET A 180 11.33 1.13 -8.89
N ALA A 181 11.27 2.14 -8.03
CA ALA A 181 10.31 3.25 -8.17
C ALA A 181 10.46 3.97 -9.52
N LEU A 182 11.70 4.25 -9.95
CA LEU A 182 11.97 4.86 -11.25
C LEU A 182 11.59 3.95 -12.42
N VAL A 183 11.95 2.67 -12.34
CA VAL A 183 11.58 1.68 -13.37
C VAL A 183 10.06 1.57 -13.50
N GLN A 184 9.34 1.48 -12.37
CA GLN A 184 7.89 1.41 -12.35
C GLN A 184 7.26 2.71 -12.88
N ALA A 185 7.80 3.88 -12.54
CA ALA A 185 7.33 5.15 -13.08
C ALA A 185 7.46 5.22 -14.60
N ILE A 186 8.54 4.68 -15.18
CA ILE A 186 8.73 4.61 -16.63
C ILE A 186 7.75 3.64 -17.27
N ILE A 187 7.57 2.46 -16.68
CA ILE A 187 6.65 1.43 -17.21
C ILE A 187 5.21 1.94 -17.18
N TRP A 188 4.74 2.41 -16.02
CA TRP A 188 3.37 2.88 -15.85
C TRP A 188 3.11 4.22 -16.54
N GLY A 189 4.07 5.15 -16.46
CA GLY A 189 3.96 6.45 -17.10
C GLY A 189 4.11 6.39 -18.62
N GLY A 190 4.92 5.48 -19.15
CA GLY A 190 5.16 5.32 -20.60
C GLY A 190 4.22 4.31 -21.24
N VAL A 191 4.39 3.02 -20.91
CA VAL A 191 3.60 1.94 -21.52
C VAL A 191 2.16 1.97 -21.02
N GLY A 192 1.97 2.19 -19.71
CA GLY A 192 0.64 2.24 -19.10
C GLY A 192 -0.23 3.37 -19.65
N SER A 193 0.33 4.57 -19.81
CA SER A 193 -0.40 5.71 -20.39
C SER A 193 -0.85 5.42 -21.83
N PHE A 194 0.03 4.89 -22.68
CA PHE A 194 -0.32 4.52 -24.04
C PHE A 194 -1.42 3.44 -24.07
N TRP A 195 -1.31 2.42 -23.23
CA TRP A 195 -2.30 1.36 -23.12
C TRP A 195 -3.67 1.87 -22.68
N TRP A 196 -3.71 2.79 -21.72
CA TRP A 196 -4.97 3.36 -21.21
C TRP A 196 -5.64 4.28 -22.22
N LYS A 197 -4.85 5.00 -23.02
CA LYS A 197 -5.37 5.75 -24.16
C LYS A 197 -5.98 4.81 -25.21
N PHE A 198 -5.36 3.66 -25.48
CA PHE A 198 -5.93 2.65 -26.37
C PHE A 198 -7.25 2.07 -25.85
N LEU A 199 -7.38 1.89 -24.53
CA LEU A 199 -8.61 1.44 -23.88
C LEU A 199 -9.69 2.53 -23.75
N GLY A 200 -9.39 3.79 -24.09
CA GLY A 200 -10.33 4.91 -23.94
C GLY A 200 -10.58 5.34 -22.50
N LEU A 201 -9.63 5.09 -21.59
CA LEU A 201 -9.73 5.45 -20.17
C LEU A 201 -9.43 6.94 -19.89
N TYR A 202 -8.87 7.65 -20.88
CA TYR A 202 -8.73 9.10 -20.92
C TYR A 202 -8.47 9.62 -22.34
#